data_AF-A0A6N9SC37-F1
#
_entry.id   AF-A0A6N9SC37-F1
#
_cell.length_a   1.000
_cell.length_b   1.000
_cell.length_c   1.000
_cell.angle_alpha   90.00
_cell.angle_beta   90.00
_cell.angle_gamma   90.00
#
_symmetry.space_group_name_H-M   'P 1'
#
loop_
_entity.id
_entity.type
_entity.pdbx_description
1 polymer ?
#
loop_
_entity_poly.entity_id
_entity_poly.type
_entity_poly.pdbx_seq_one_letter_code
_entity_poly.pdbx_strand_id
1 'polypeptide(L)'
;MIKPTFLRRVAIAALLTGSCFSTVAAPPVSYGVEEDVFHPVRAKQGMVASVDATATQVGVDILKEGGNAVDAAVAVGYALAVTHPQAGNLGGGGFMLIRSKNGNTTAIDFREMAPAKATRDMFLDDQGNPDSKKSLTSHLASGTPGTVAGFSLALDKYGTMPLNKVVQPAFKLARDGFIVNDALADDLKTYGSEVLPNHENSKAIFWKEGEPLKKGDKLVQANLAKSLEMIAENGPDEFYKGTIAEQIAQEMQKNGGLISKEDLAAYKAVERTPISGDYRGYQVYSMPPPS
;
A
#
# COMPACT_ATOMS: atom_id res chain seq x y z
N MET A 1 46.93 48.26 -36.51
CA MET A 1 45.47 48.46 -36.36
C MET A 1 44.76 47.12 -36.54
N ILE A 2 44.43 46.44 -35.44
CA ILE A 2 43.67 45.17 -35.46
C ILE A 2 42.19 45.53 -35.60
N LYS A 3 41.50 44.95 -36.59
CA LYS A 3 40.08 45.26 -36.87
C LYS A 3 39.19 44.80 -35.69
N PRO A 4 38.29 45.66 -35.18
CA PRO A 4 37.47 45.39 -33.98
C PRO A 4 36.54 44.17 -34.13
N THR A 5 36.28 43.72 -35.35
CA THR A 5 35.53 42.50 -35.67
C THR A 5 36.27 41.21 -35.33
N PHE A 6 37.62 41.22 -35.32
CA PHE A 6 38.42 40.04 -34.99
C PHE A 6 38.45 39.79 -33.49
N LEU A 7 38.63 40.83 -32.67
CA LEU A 7 38.54 40.71 -31.20
C LEU A 7 37.16 40.26 -30.73
N ARG A 8 36.08 40.69 -31.39
CA ARG A 8 34.71 40.32 -31.04
C ARG A 8 34.41 38.84 -31.31
N ARG A 9 35.00 38.25 -32.36
CA ARG A 9 34.86 36.81 -32.67
C ARG A 9 35.68 35.92 -31.74
N VAL A 10 36.86 36.36 -31.32
CA VAL A 10 37.70 35.64 -30.34
C VAL A 10 37.06 35.67 -28.95
N ALA A 11 36.44 36.79 -28.55
CA ALA A 11 35.75 36.89 -27.27
C ALA A 11 34.52 35.97 -27.18
N ILE A 12 33.74 35.81 -28.26
CA ILE A 12 32.58 34.91 -28.30
C ILE A 12 33.03 33.44 -28.29
N ALA A 13 34.13 33.09 -28.97
CA ALA A 13 34.70 31.75 -28.93
C ALA A 13 35.23 31.38 -27.53
N ALA A 14 35.87 32.32 -26.84
CA ALA A 14 36.37 32.10 -25.47
C ALA A 14 35.23 31.96 -24.43
N LEU A 15 34.10 32.63 -24.64
CA LEU A 15 32.90 32.49 -23.81
C LEU A 15 32.17 31.14 -24.00
N LEU A 16 32.32 30.50 -25.17
CA LEU A 16 31.75 29.17 -25.45
C LEU A 16 32.63 28.01 -24.96
N THR A 17 33.94 28.23 -24.78
CA THR A 17 34.86 27.20 -24.27
C THR A 17 34.99 27.19 -22.74
N GLY A 18 34.52 28.24 -22.05
CA GLY A 18 34.64 28.40 -20.60
C GLY A 18 33.53 27.74 -19.78
N SER A 19 32.47 27.24 -20.42
CA SER A 19 31.38 26.53 -19.74
C SER A 19 31.73 25.04 -19.58
N CYS A 20 32.81 24.74 -18.86
CA CYS A 20 32.91 23.45 -18.20
C CYS A 20 31.75 23.40 -17.20
N PHE A 21 30.62 22.82 -17.61
CA PHE A 21 29.64 22.31 -16.68
C PHE A 21 30.35 21.23 -15.88
N SER A 22 30.98 21.63 -14.77
CA SER A 22 31.46 20.72 -13.76
C SER A 22 30.25 19.93 -13.31
N THR A 23 30.12 18.69 -13.78
CA THR A 23 29.15 17.75 -13.24
C THR A 23 29.51 17.61 -11.78
N VAL A 24 28.73 18.25 -10.89
CA VAL A 24 28.93 18.16 -9.45
C VAL A 24 28.66 16.71 -9.07
N ALA A 25 29.72 15.92 -8.97
CA ALA A 25 29.64 14.53 -8.56
C ALA A 25 29.05 14.45 -7.14
N ALA A 26 28.23 13.43 -6.89
CA ALA A 26 27.71 13.21 -5.55
C ALA A 26 28.88 12.90 -4.58
N PRO A 27 28.84 13.41 -3.34
CA PRO A 27 29.80 13.03 -2.31
C PRO A 27 29.72 11.53 -2.00
N PRO A 28 30.75 10.94 -1.38
CA PRO A 28 30.72 9.53 -1.00
C PRO A 28 29.56 9.25 -0.02
N VAL A 29 28.91 8.09 -0.19
CA VAL A 29 27.84 7.60 0.69
C VAL A 29 28.45 6.86 1.87
N SER A 30 27.92 7.06 3.09
CA SER A 30 28.21 6.23 4.26
C SER A 30 27.14 5.15 4.41
N TYR A 31 27.56 3.89 4.57
CA TYR A 31 26.67 2.76 4.84
C TYR A 31 26.53 2.44 6.34
N GLY A 32 27.25 3.16 7.21
CA GLY A 32 27.23 2.99 8.66
C GLY A 32 28.58 2.52 9.24
N VAL A 33 29.03 3.19 10.29
CA VAL A 33 30.21 2.84 11.11
C VAL A 33 29.83 2.77 12.60
N GLU A 34 30.74 2.28 13.44
CA GLU A 34 30.48 2.12 14.88
C GLU A 34 30.48 3.47 15.62
N GLU A 35 31.06 4.51 15.03
CA GLU A 35 31.09 5.88 15.54
C GLU A 35 29.80 6.66 15.26
N ASP A 36 28.90 6.13 14.42
CA ASP A 36 27.64 6.79 14.11
C ASP A 36 26.69 6.78 15.31
N VAL A 37 25.90 7.84 15.49
CA VAL A 37 24.91 7.92 16.58
C VAL A 37 23.74 6.94 16.37
N PHE A 38 23.37 6.68 15.12
CA PHE A 38 22.27 5.80 14.74
C PHE A 38 22.80 4.65 13.90
N HIS A 39 22.57 3.42 14.37
CA HIS A 39 23.04 2.23 13.67
C HIS A 39 21.91 1.56 12.90
N PRO A 40 22.09 1.29 11.60
CA PRO A 40 21.12 0.51 10.84
C PRO A 40 21.12 -0.96 11.29
N VAL A 41 19.97 -1.62 11.19
CA VAL A 41 19.90 -3.08 11.26
C VAL A 41 20.69 -3.67 10.08
N ARG A 42 21.45 -4.76 10.30
CA ARG A 42 22.29 -5.39 9.28
C ARG A 42 21.86 -6.83 9.02
N ALA A 43 21.82 -7.23 7.74
CA ALA A 43 21.56 -8.60 7.31
C ALA A 43 22.42 -8.93 6.07
N LYS A 44 22.70 -10.21 5.83
CA LYS A 44 23.53 -10.68 4.70
C LYS A 44 22.75 -11.22 3.50
N GLN A 45 21.47 -11.57 3.69
CA GLN A 45 20.65 -12.25 2.68
C GLN A 45 19.42 -11.42 2.32
N GLY A 46 18.37 -11.49 3.14
CA GLY A 46 17.13 -10.74 2.97
C GLY A 46 16.86 -9.81 4.15
N MET A 47 16.05 -8.77 3.91
CA MET A 47 15.58 -7.83 4.93
C MET A 47 14.15 -7.41 4.58
N VAL A 48 13.33 -7.24 5.61
CA VAL A 48 11.99 -6.67 5.53
C VAL A 48 11.92 -5.53 6.54
N ALA A 49 11.32 -4.41 6.15
CA ALA A 49 11.01 -3.30 7.04
C ALA A 49 9.52 -2.98 6.86
N SER A 50 8.77 -2.96 7.96
CA SER A 50 7.37 -2.55 7.97
C SER A 50 7.01 -1.91 9.31
N VAL A 51 5.82 -1.31 9.40
CA VAL A 51 5.31 -0.63 10.60
C VAL A 51 5.02 -1.59 11.75
N ASP A 52 4.78 -2.87 11.47
CA ASP A 52 4.41 -3.89 12.45
C ASP A 52 5.50 -4.97 12.58
N ALA A 53 5.81 -5.35 13.82
CA ALA A 53 6.82 -6.35 14.11
C ALA A 53 6.40 -7.75 13.62
N THR A 54 5.13 -8.12 13.79
CA THR A 54 4.62 -9.42 13.37
C THR A 54 4.60 -9.53 11.85
N ALA A 55 4.12 -8.53 11.13
CA ALA A 55 4.15 -8.51 9.66
C ALA A 55 5.59 -8.54 9.12
N THR A 56 6.53 -7.81 9.75
CA THR A 56 7.96 -7.88 9.39
C THR A 56 8.49 -9.31 9.51
N GLN A 57 8.16 -10.01 10.59
CA GLN A 57 8.59 -11.38 10.83
C GLN A 57 7.98 -12.34 9.80
N VAL A 58 6.69 -12.17 9.45
CA VAL A 58 6.04 -12.93 8.37
C VAL A 58 6.82 -12.81 7.06
N GLY A 59 7.18 -11.58 6.66
CA GLY A 59 7.96 -11.36 5.44
C GLY A 59 9.35 -12.01 5.50
N VAL A 60 10.04 -11.88 6.64
CA VAL A 60 11.36 -12.52 6.85
C VAL A 60 11.26 -14.03 6.74
N ASP A 61 10.22 -14.64 7.30
CA ASP A 61 10.06 -16.10 7.26
C ASP A 61 9.72 -16.59 5.84
N ILE A 62 8.94 -15.85 5.05
CA ILE A 62 8.74 -16.14 3.62
C ILE A 62 10.07 -16.09 2.85
N LEU A 63 10.93 -15.11 3.12
CA LEU A 63 12.27 -15.05 2.50
C LEU A 63 13.14 -16.25 2.92
N LYS A 64 13.08 -16.69 4.19
CA LYS A 64 13.80 -17.89 4.67
C LYS A 64 13.26 -19.18 4.05
N GLU A 65 11.98 -19.24 3.76
CA GLU A 65 11.32 -20.36 3.08
C GLU A 65 11.61 -20.40 1.57
N GLY A 66 12.39 -19.45 1.05
CA GLY A 66 12.82 -19.39 -0.35
C GLY A 66 11.93 -18.55 -1.25
N GLY A 67 10.94 -17.86 -0.69
CA GLY A 67 10.16 -16.85 -1.41
C GLY A 67 11.03 -15.67 -1.83
N ASN A 68 10.66 -15.03 -2.93
CA ASN A 68 11.33 -13.83 -3.41
C ASN A 68 10.79 -12.55 -2.71
N ALA A 69 11.30 -11.38 -3.11
CA ALA A 69 10.88 -10.11 -2.53
C ALA A 69 9.38 -9.80 -2.76
N VAL A 70 8.80 -10.23 -3.89
CA VAL A 70 7.36 -10.06 -4.18
C VAL A 70 6.52 -11.00 -3.34
N ASP A 71 6.93 -12.27 -3.19
CA ASP A 71 6.24 -13.24 -2.31
C ASP A 71 6.17 -12.70 -0.87
N ALA A 72 7.31 -12.23 -0.36
CA ALA A 72 7.39 -11.65 0.99
C ALA A 72 6.58 -10.35 1.11
N ALA A 73 6.61 -9.46 0.10
CA ALA A 73 5.82 -8.23 0.12
C ALA A 73 4.31 -8.50 0.15
N VAL A 74 3.83 -9.48 -0.62
CA VAL A 74 2.42 -9.88 -0.62
C VAL A 74 2.03 -10.49 0.73
N ALA A 75 2.87 -11.38 1.29
CA ALA A 75 2.60 -11.96 2.61
C ALA A 75 2.58 -10.90 3.72
N VAL A 76 3.49 -9.92 3.68
CA VAL A 76 3.50 -8.76 4.60
C VAL A 76 2.22 -7.94 4.43
N GLY A 77 1.79 -7.69 3.19
CA GLY A 77 0.55 -6.96 2.90
C GLY A 77 -0.68 -7.64 3.51
N TYR A 78 -0.84 -8.95 3.32
CA TYR A 78 -1.90 -9.72 3.96
C TYR A 78 -1.77 -9.76 5.48
N ALA A 79 -0.56 -9.86 6.04
CA ALA A 79 -0.34 -9.83 7.48
C ALA A 79 -0.75 -8.48 8.08
N LEU A 80 -0.38 -7.37 7.44
CA LEU A 80 -0.78 -6.01 7.85
C LEU A 80 -2.29 -5.81 7.75
N ALA A 81 -2.96 -6.42 6.78
CA ALA A 81 -4.43 -6.41 6.71
C ALA A 81 -5.11 -7.06 7.93
N VAL A 82 -4.35 -7.77 8.78
CA VAL A 82 -4.81 -8.37 10.02
C VAL A 82 -4.24 -7.64 11.24
N THR A 83 -2.93 -7.39 11.29
CA THR A 83 -2.23 -6.87 12.47
C THR A 83 -2.23 -5.35 12.57
N HIS A 84 -2.43 -4.66 11.45
CA HIS A 84 -2.43 -3.21 11.34
C HIS A 84 -3.70 -2.68 10.64
N PRO A 85 -4.91 -2.96 11.17
CA PRO A 85 -6.19 -2.58 10.55
C PRO A 85 -6.38 -1.06 10.38
N GLN A 86 -5.51 -0.24 10.96
CA GLN A 86 -5.49 1.21 10.77
C GLN A 86 -5.18 1.62 9.32
N ALA A 87 -4.43 0.78 8.58
CA ALA A 87 -4.00 1.09 7.22
C ALA A 87 -3.76 -0.16 6.35
N GLY A 88 -3.24 -1.24 6.93
CA GLY A 88 -3.20 -2.54 6.25
C GLY A 88 -4.61 -3.01 5.96
N ASN A 89 -4.88 -3.44 4.72
CA ASN A 89 -6.26 -3.62 4.30
C ASN A 89 -6.43 -4.68 3.20
N LEU A 90 -7.65 -5.20 3.09
CA LEU A 90 -8.18 -5.80 1.86
C LEU A 90 -9.22 -4.88 1.18
N GLY A 91 -9.84 -3.98 1.95
CA GLY A 91 -10.93 -3.10 1.53
C GLY A 91 -10.50 -1.71 1.04
N GLY A 92 -9.21 -1.47 0.82
CA GLY A 92 -8.68 -0.24 0.23
C GLY A 92 -7.83 -0.53 -1.01
N GLY A 93 -6.78 0.25 -1.22
CA GLY A 93 -5.88 0.13 -2.37
C GLY A 93 -4.51 0.73 -2.11
N GLY A 94 -3.73 0.87 -3.18
CA GLY A 94 -2.37 1.40 -3.07
C GLY A 94 -1.51 1.19 -4.31
N PHE A 95 -0.21 1.13 -4.06
CA PHE A 95 0.82 1.12 -5.09
C PHE A 95 1.98 0.19 -4.70
N MET A 96 2.61 -0.43 -5.68
CA MET A 96 3.81 -1.24 -5.48
C MET A 96 4.85 -0.94 -6.56
N LEU A 97 6.07 -0.58 -6.15
CA LEU A 97 7.21 -0.43 -7.07
C LEU A 97 8.09 -1.68 -6.97
N ILE A 98 8.33 -2.35 -8.10
CA ILE A 98 9.11 -3.58 -8.16
C ILE A 98 10.34 -3.32 -9.01
N ARG A 99 11.53 -3.63 -8.48
CA ARG A 99 12.78 -3.66 -9.23
C ARG A 99 13.43 -5.03 -9.13
N SER A 100 13.49 -5.75 -10.24
CA SER A 100 14.12 -7.08 -10.28
C SER A 100 15.65 -7.00 -10.35
N LYS A 101 16.32 -8.09 -10.00
CA LYS A 101 17.80 -8.21 -9.97
C LYS A 101 18.49 -7.89 -11.31
N ASN A 102 17.79 -7.99 -12.43
CA ASN A 102 18.30 -7.66 -13.76
C ASN A 102 18.11 -6.17 -14.13
N GLY A 103 17.56 -5.35 -13.23
CA GLY A 103 17.36 -3.92 -13.43
C GLY A 103 15.99 -3.50 -13.96
N ASN A 104 15.12 -4.45 -14.37
CA ASN A 104 13.76 -4.09 -14.80
C ASN A 104 13.00 -3.46 -13.63
N THR A 105 12.37 -2.31 -13.86
CA THR A 105 11.60 -1.58 -12.85
C THR A 105 10.20 -1.33 -13.37
N THR A 106 9.20 -1.69 -12.57
CA THR A 106 7.78 -1.55 -12.91
C THR A 106 6.99 -1.05 -11.71
N ALA A 107 5.80 -0.52 -11.97
CA ALA A 107 4.88 -0.01 -10.97
C ALA A 107 3.53 -0.72 -11.10
N ILE A 108 2.99 -1.23 -10.01
CA ILE A 108 1.61 -1.76 -9.95
C ILE A 108 0.74 -0.71 -9.28
N ASP A 109 -0.23 -0.21 -10.03
CA ASP A 109 -1.31 0.64 -9.55
C ASP A 109 -2.51 -0.24 -9.22
N PHE A 110 -2.84 -0.29 -7.94
CA PHE A 110 -4.05 -0.92 -7.43
C PHE A 110 -4.81 0.05 -6.54
N ARG A 111 -4.83 1.33 -6.96
CA ARG A 111 -5.64 2.36 -6.34
C ARG A 111 -7.12 2.02 -6.51
N GLU A 112 -7.93 2.41 -5.52
CA GLU A 112 -9.37 2.25 -5.61
C GLU A 112 -9.96 2.99 -6.81
N MET A 113 -11.00 2.44 -7.41
CA MET A 113 -11.75 3.08 -8.49
C MET A 113 -13.05 3.67 -7.95
N ALA A 114 -13.42 4.87 -8.39
CA ALA A 114 -14.76 5.39 -8.10
C ALA A 114 -15.82 4.43 -8.67
N PRO A 115 -16.88 4.09 -7.93
CA PRO A 115 -17.98 3.28 -8.45
C PRO A 115 -18.59 3.91 -9.71
N ALA A 116 -19.16 3.10 -10.61
CA ALA A 116 -19.73 3.59 -11.87
C ALA A 116 -20.87 4.60 -11.68
N LYS A 117 -21.52 4.60 -10.50
CA LYS A 117 -22.56 5.56 -10.11
C LYS A 117 -22.03 6.83 -9.46
N ALA A 118 -20.72 6.93 -9.23
CA ALA A 118 -20.11 8.14 -8.68
C ALA A 118 -20.32 9.32 -9.65
N THR A 119 -20.58 10.50 -9.10
CA THR A 119 -20.78 11.72 -9.89
C THR A 119 -19.95 12.85 -9.31
N ARG A 120 -19.63 13.84 -10.15
CA ARG A 120 -18.75 14.96 -9.79
C ARG A 120 -19.20 15.67 -8.49
N ASP A 121 -20.50 15.82 -8.30
CA ASP A 121 -21.08 16.66 -7.24
C ASP A 121 -21.67 15.81 -6.08
N MET A 122 -21.39 14.50 -6.02
CA MET A 122 -22.00 13.57 -5.04
C MET A 122 -21.69 13.89 -3.57
N PHE A 123 -20.65 14.68 -3.32
CA PHE A 123 -20.23 15.12 -1.99
C PHE A 123 -20.60 16.57 -1.66
N LEU A 124 -21.40 17.22 -2.49
CA LEU A 124 -21.92 18.55 -2.17
C LEU A 124 -23.18 18.45 -1.29
N ASP A 125 -23.36 19.46 -0.44
CA ASP A 125 -24.62 19.71 0.27
C ASP A 125 -25.60 20.50 -0.62
N ASP A 126 -26.80 20.79 -0.09
CA ASP A 126 -27.86 21.51 -0.81
C ASP A 126 -27.47 22.96 -1.18
N GLN A 127 -26.43 23.52 -0.55
CA GLN A 127 -25.89 24.84 -0.85
C GLN A 127 -24.70 24.79 -1.83
N GLY A 128 -24.27 23.59 -2.24
CA GLY A 128 -23.14 23.38 -3.14
C GLY A 128 -21.77 23.37 -2.45
N ASN A 129 -21.71 23.28 -1.11
CA ASN A 129 -20.45 23.18 -0.38
C ASN A 129 -20.04 21.71 -0.18
N PRO A 130 -18.73 21.38 -0.17
CA PRO A 130 -18.28 20.02 0.13
C PRO A 130 -18.64 19.57 1.56
N ASP A 131 -19.23 18.40 1.68
CA ASP A 131 -19.53 17.72 2.95
C ASP A 131 -18.50 16.62 3.24
N SER A 132 -17.60 16.91 4.17
CA SER A 132 -16.52 15.99 4.55
C SER A 132 -17.01 14.71 5.22
N LYS A 133 -18.18 14.71 5.87
CA LYS A 133 -18.72 13.49 6.49
C LYS A 133 -19.15 12.48 5.44
N LYS A 134 -19.72 12.95 4.32
CA LYS A 134 -20.06 12.08 3.19
C LYS A 134 -18.79 11.43 2.60
N SER A 135 -17.71 12.19 2.44
CA SER A 135 -16.48 11.70 1.80
C SER A 135 -15.49 10.99 2.75
N LEU A 136 -15.75 10.96 4.06
CA LEU A 136 -14.85 10.32 5.04
C LEU A 136 -15.51 9.20 5.83
N THR A 137 -16.76 9.36 6.27
CA THR A 137 -17.39 8.49 7.28
C THR A 137 -18.72 7.88 6.84
N SER A 138 -19.17 8.13 5.61
CA SER A 138 -20.35 7.48 5.04
C SER A 138 -19.96 6.36 4.09
N HIS A 139 -20.90 5.47 3.75
CA HIS A 139 -20.70 4.44 2.71
C HIS A 139 -20.40 5.01 1.32
N LEU A 140 -20.64 6.31 1.06
CA LEU A 140 -20.24 6.97 -0.19
C LEU A 140 -18.74 7.24 -0.28
N ALA A 141 -18.02 7.22 0.85
CA ALA A 141 -16.59 7.50 0.91
C ALA A 141 -15.72 6.39 0.29
N SER A 142 -16.27 5.19 0.12
CA SER A 142 -15.54 4.02 -0.33
C SER A 142 -15.43 3.97 -1.86
N GLY A 143 -14.19 3.86 -2.35
CA GLY A 143 -13.92 3.40 -3.71
C GLY A 143 -13.89 1.86 -3.79
N THR A 144 -14.04 1.32 -4.99
CA THR A 144 -13.93 -0.13 -5.24
C THR A 144 -12.52 -0.63 -4.88
N PRO A 145 -12.36 -1.58 -3.93
CA PRO A 145 -11.05 -1.92 -3.39
C PRO A 145 -10.10 -2.61 -4.38
N GLY A 146 -8.82 -2.26 -4.31
CA GLY A 146 -7.79 -2.72 -5.24
C GLY A 146 -6.73 -3.67 -4.70
N THR A 147 -6.53 -3.71 -3.38
CA THR A 147 -5.39 -4.41 -2.77
C THR A 147 -5.26 -5.88 -3.19
N VAL A 148 -6.35 -6.64 -3.18
CA VAL A 148 -6.32 -8.07 -3.54
C VAL A 148 -5.91 -8.27 -5.00
N ALA A 149 -6.46 -7.48 -5.93
CA ALA A 149 -6.07 -7.55 -7.35
C ALA A 149 -4.62 -7.13 -7.58
N GLY A 150 -4.14 -6.10 -6.88
CA GLY A 150 -2.75 -5.65 -6.97
C GLY A 150 -1.76 -6.71 -6.51
N PHE A 151 -2.05 -7.33 -5.36
CA PHE A 151 -1.23 -8.41 -4.83
C PHE A 151 -1.23 -9.64 -5.72
N SER A 152 -2.39 -10.09 -6.20
CA SER A 152 -2.44 -11.22 -7.15
C SER A 152 -1.73 -10.90 -8.47
N LEU A 153 -1.91 -9.71 -9.05
CA LEU A 153 -1.19 -9.32 -10.27
C LEU A 153 0.33 -9.38 -10.05
N ALA A 154 0.82 -8.81 -8.95
CA ALA A 154 2.23 -8.83 -8.63
C ALA A 154 2.74 -10.26 -8.38
N LEU A 155 2.02 -11.06 -7.60
CA LEU A 155 2.39 -12.43 -7.24
C LEU A 155 2.40 -13.35 -8.47
N ASP A 156 1.36 -13.30 -9.30
CA ASP A 156 1.22 -14.16 -10.47
C ASP A 156 2.32 -13.87 -11.51
N LYS A 157 2.73 -12.61 -11.64
CA LYS A 157 3.70 -12.19 -12.66
C LYS A 157 5.14 -12.18 -12.18
N TYR A 158 5.37 -11.82 -10.92
CA TYR A 158 6.71 -11.56 -10.36
C TYR A 158 7.02 -12.38 -9.11
N GLY A 159 6.04 -13.04 -8.51
CA GLY A 159 6.22 -13.97 -7.41
C GLY A 159 6.68 -15.36 -7.87
N THR A 160 6.87 -16.23 -6.89
CA THR A 160 7.22 -17.65 -7.10
C THR A 160 6.39 -18.60 -6.23
N MET A 161 5.65 -18.07 -5.24
CA MET A 161 4.79 -18.85 -4.37
C MET A 161 3.31 -18.75 -4.79
N PRO A 162 2.51 -19.81 -4.58
CA PRO A 162 1.07 -19.72 -4.78
C PRO A 162 0.41 -18.83 -3.70
N LEU A 163 -0.70 -18.19 -4.05
CA LEU A 163 -1.43 -17.26 -3.17
C LEU A 163 -1.73 -17.85 -1.79
N ASN A 164 -2.15 -19.11 -1.72
CA ASN A 164 -2.45 -19.77 -0.45
C ASN A 164 -1.26 -19.80 0.52
N LYS A 165 -0.01 -19.90 0.04
CA LYS A 165 1.18 -19.92 0.90
C LYS A 165 1.44 -18.56 1.51
N VAL A 166 1.33 -17.49 0.72
CA VAL A 166 1.58 -16.12 1.19
C VAL A 166 0.43 -15.57 2.04
N VAL A 167 -0.81 -16.06 1.86
CA VAL A 167 -1.98 -15.69 2.69
C VAL A 167 -2.00 -16.44 4.03
N GLN A 168 -1.46 -17.67 4.09
CA GLN A 168 -1.55 -18.54 5.27
C GLN A 168 -1.12 -17.87 6.60
N PRO A 169 -0.05 -17.08 6.68
CA PRO A 169 0.33 -16.41 7.93
C PRO A 169 -0.74 -15.44 8.42
N ALA A 170 -1.30 -14.63 7.53
CA ALA A 170 -2.39 -13.71 7.85
C ALA A 170 -3.66 -14.45 8.29
N PHE A 171 -4.01 -15.54 7.61
CA PHE A 171 -5.13 -16.39 7.99
C PHE A 171 -4.99 -16.91 9.43
N LYS A 172 -3.80 -17.42 9.80
CA LYS A 172 -3.54 -17.88 11.17
C LYS A 172 -3.65 -16.74 12.18
N LEU A 173 -3.07 -15.57 11.88
CA LEU A 173 -3.16 -14.40 12.75
C LEU A 173 -4.61 -13.95 12.98
N ALA A 174 -5.45 -13.97 11.95
CA ALA A 174 -6.85 -13.58 12.05
C ALA A 174 -7.68 -14.62 12.82
N ARG A 175 -7.45 -15.92 12.55
CA ARG A 175 -8.17 -17.04 13.16
C ARG A 175 -7.80 -17.24 14.62
N ASP A 176 -6.50 -17.32 14.88
CA ASP A 176 -5.98 -17.66 16.21
C ASP A 176 -5.90 -16.43 17.09
N GLY A 177 -5.86 -15.23 16.49
CA GLY A 177 -5.72 -13.94 17.14
C GLY A 177 -4.29 -13.59 17.55
N PHE A 178 -4.05 -12.31 17.79
CA PHE A 178 -2.77 -11.77 18.22
C PHE A 178 -2.96 -10.78 19.38
N ILE A 179 -1.87 -10.46 20.07
CA ILE A 179 -1.90 -9.54 21.22
C ILE A 179 -1.85 -8.10 20.73
N VAL A 180 -2.80 -7.29 21.18
CA VAL A 180 -2.86 -5.85 20.94
C VAL A 180 -1.66 -5.18 21.60
N ASN A 181 -0.84 -4.48 20.80
CA ASN A 181 0.32 -3.73 21.26
C ASN A 181 -0.03 -2.26 21.55
N ASP A 182 0.96 -1.45 21.95
CA ASP A 182 0.75 -0.03 22.24
C ASP A 182 0.17 0.72 21.03
N ALA A 183 0.75 0.55 19.84
CA ALA A 183 0.32 1.25 18.63
C ALA A 183 -1.16 0.99 18.30
N LEU A 184 -1.57 -0.28 18.28
CA LEU A 184 -2.96 -0.64 18.00
C LEU A 184 -3.92 -0.18 19.10
N ALA A 185 -3.54 -0.29 20.38
CA ALA A 185 -4.38 0.18 21.48
C ALA A 185 -4.60 1.70 21.42
N ASP A 186 -3.54 2.46 21.16
CA ASP A 186 -3.59 3.92 21.08
C ASP A 186 -4.40 4.39 19.87
N ASP A 187 -4.26 3.72 18.72
CA ASP A 187 -5.02 4.03 17.51
C ASP A 187 -6.51 3.68 17.65
N LEU A 188 -6.84 2.52 18.24
CA LEU A 188 -8.22 2.14 18.53
C LEU A 188 -8.88 3.16 19.47
N LYS A 189 -8.15 3.58 20.52
CA LYS A 189 -8.66 4.56 21.47
C LYS A 189 -8.82 5.95 20.85
N THR A 190 -7.85 6.42 20.06
CA THR A 190 -7.83 7.78 19.53
C THR A 190 -8.68 7.92 18.28
N TYR A 191 -8.40 7.13 17.25
CA TYR A 191 -9.06 7.24 15.94
C TYR A 191 -10.22 6.27 15.80
N GLY A 192 -10.06 5.04 16.32
CA GLY A 192 -11.09 4.02 16.27
C GLY A 192 -12.39 4.46 16.95
N SER A 193 -12.29 5.15 18.09
CA SER A 193 -13.44 5.64 18.87
C SER A 193 -14.37 6.58 18.09
N GLU A 194 -13.85 7.26 17.06
CA GLU A 194 -14.63 8.18 16.24
C GLU A 194 -15.56 7.47 15.23
N VAL A 195 -15.24 6.23 14.85
CA VAL A 195 -15.91 5.55 13.72
C VAL A 195 -16.32 4.11 13.98
N LEU A 196 -15.50 3.30 14.65
CA LEU A 196 -15.72 1.88 14.85
C LEU A 196 -16.94 1.58 15.75
N PRO A 197 -17.17 2.26 16.89
CA PRO A 197 -18.32 1.93 17.73
C PRO A 197 -19.68 2.37 17.14
N ASN A 198 -19.67 3.17 16.06
CA ASN A 198 -20.88 3.64 15.37
C ASN A 198 -21.48 2.59 14.42
N HIS A 199 -20.78 1.47 14.19
CA HIS A 199 -21.20 0.40 13.30
C HIS A 199 -21.17 -0.94 14.05
N GLU A 200 -22.31 -1.65 14.11
CA GLU A 200 -22.46 -2.85 14.94
C GLU A 200 -21.41 -3.94 14.62
N ASN A 201 -21.17 -4.18 13.33
CA ASN A 201 -20.19 -5.17 12.86
C ASN A 201 -18.75 -4.82 13.26
N SER A 202 -18.39 -3.54 13.22
CA SER A 202 -17.06 -3.04 13.54
C SER A 202 -16.82 -3.04 15.05
N LYS A 203 -17.83 -2.56 15.82
CA LYS A 203 -17.84 -2.63 17.27
C LYS A 203 -17.70 -4.08 17.77
N ALA A 204 -18.39 -5.03 17.14
CA ALA A 204 -18.30 -6.44 17.53
C ALA A 204 -16.90 -7.06 17.40
N ILE A 205 -16.01 -6.45 16.61
CA ILE A 205 -14.64 -6.93 16.38
C ILE A 205 -13.64 -6.21 17.29
N PHE A 206 -13.71 -4.88 17.33
CA PHE A 206 -12.65 -4.05 17.91
C PHE A 206 -12.99 -3.50 19.31
N TRP A 207 -14.23 -3.68 19.78
CA TRP A 207 -14.69 -3.28 21.11
C TRP A 207 -15.05 -4.51 21.94
N LYS A 208 -14.75 -4.42 23.24
CA LYS A 208 -15.11 -5.42 24.24
C LYS A 208 -15.67 -4.70 25.46
N GLU A 209 -16.82 -5.15 25.95
CA GLU A 209 -17.46 -4.60 27.16
C GLU A 209 -17.68 -3.08 27.10
N GLY A 210 -17.95 -2.54 25.90
CA GLY A 210 -18.23 -1.11 25.69
C GLY A 210 -16.98 -0.24 25.46
N GLU A 211 -15.79 -0.81 25.53
CA GLU A 211 -14.51 -0.11 25.41
C GLU A 211 -13.68 -0.64 24.22
N PRO A 212 -12.79 0.17 23.62
CA PRO A 212 -11.82 -0.34 22.65
C PRO A 212 -10.93 -1.39 23.32
N LEU A 213 -10.52 -2.41 22.55
CA LEU A 213 -9.51 -3.38 22.98
C LEU A 213 -8.23 -2.64 23.41
N LYS A 214 -7.65 -3.08 24.52
CA LYS A 214 -6.51 -2.44 25.19
C LYS A 214 -5.25 -3.26 24.97
N LYS A 215 -4.08 -2.66 25.21
CA LYS A 215 -2.81 -3.39 25.16
C LYS A 215 -2.88 -4.64 26.04
N GLY A 216 -2.44 -5.77 25.50
CA GLY A 216 -2.46 -7.07 26.18
C GLY A 216 -3.74 -7.88 25.93
N ASP A 217 -4.83 -7.25 25.46
CA ASP A 217 -5.98 -7.98 24.97
C ASP A 217 -5.62 -8.79 23.72
N LYS A 218 -6.39 -9.84 23.47
CA LYS A 218 -6.25 -10.68 22.28
C LYS A 218 -7.31 -10.31 21.26
N LEU A 219 -6.89 -9.81 20.10
CA LEU A 219 -7.76 -9.51 18.96
C LEU A 219 -7.87 -10.76 18.07
N VAL A 220 -9.09 -11.31 17.97
CA VAL A 220 -9.45 -12.39 17.05
C VAL A 220 -10.41 -11.84 16.00
N GLN A 221 -10.17 -12.15 14.73
CA GLN A 221 -10.94 -11.62 13.60
C GLN A 221 -11.51 -12.77 12.76
N ALA A 222 -12.42 -13.55 13.34
CA ALA A 222 -12.92 -14.80 12.72
C ALA A 222 -13.55 -14.59 11.33
N ASN A 223 -14.29 -13.50 11.13
CA ASN A 223 -14.89 -13.18 9.82
C ASN A 223 -13.82 -12.84 8.77
N LEU A 224 -12.77 -12.11 9.17
CA LEU A 224 -11.64 -11.83 8.30
C LEU A 224 -10.84 -13.10 8.00
N ALA A 225 -10.67 -14.00 8.98
CA ALA A 225 -10.06 -15.30 8.77
C ALA A 225 -10.82 -16.12 7.72
N LYS A 226 -12.16 -16.12 7.77
CA LYS A 226 -12.97 -16.80 6.75
C LYS A 226 -12.79 -16.17 5.36
N SER A 227 -12.69 -14.84 5.29
CA SER A 227 -12.42 -14.13 4.04
C SER A 227 -11.06 -14.52 3.46
N LEU A 228 -10.01 -14.56 4.30
CA LEU A 228 -8.66 -14.95 3.90
C LEU A 228 -8.59 -16.42 3.46
N GLU A 229 -9.30 -17.31 4.15
CA GLU A 229 -9.42 -18.72 3.77
C GLU A 229 -10.01 -18.86 2.36
N MET A 230 -11.14 -18.21 2.09
CA MET A 230 -11.79 -18.29 0.79
C MET A 230 -10.94 -17.65 -0.32
N ILE A 231 -10.19 -16.57 -0.04
CA ILE A 231 -9.23 -15.99 -1.00
C ILE A 231 -8.08 -16.96 -1.28
N ALA A 232 -7.56 -17.64 -0.26
CA ALA A 232 -6.50 -18.64 -0.44
C ALA A 232 -6.97 -19.83 -1.27
N GLU A 233 -8.23 -20.25 -1.13
CA GLU A 233 -8.83 -21.39 -1.84
C GLU A 233 -9.27 -21.04 -3.27
N ASN A 234 -9.99 -19.92 -3.44
CA ASN A 234 -10.67 -19.56 -4.70
C ASN A 234 -9.93 -18.47 -5.49
N GLY A 235 -8.82 -17.94 -4.95
CA GLY A 235 -8.06 -16.86 -5.57
C GLY A 235 -8.71 -15.48 -5.42
N PRO A 236 -8.21 -14.46 -6.16
CA PRO A 236 -8.73 -13.10 -6.08
C PRO A 236 -10.20 -12.99 -6.50
N ASP A 237 -10.71 -13.92 -7.32
CA ASP A 237 -12.11 -13.94 -7.73
C ASP A 237 -13.09 -14.07 -6.56
N GLU A 238 -12.66 -14.62 -5.41
CA GLU A 238 -13.48 -14.59 -4.19
C GLU A 238 -13.84 -13.16 -3.77
N PHE A 239 -12.86 -12.25 -3.84
CA PHE A 239 -13.02 -10.86 -3.46
C PHE A 239 -13.86 -10.06 -4.47
N TYR A 240 -13.66 -10.33 -5.76
CA TYR A 240 -14.25 -9.52 -6.84
C TYR A 240 -15.55 -10.07 -7.43
N LYS A 241 -15.85 -11.36 -7.19
CA LYS A 241 -17.03 -12.04 -7.77
C LYS A 241 -17.72 -12.99 -6.79
N GLY A 242 -17.01 -13.49 -5.78
CA GLY A 242 -17.48 -14.48 -4.82
C GLY A 242 -18.30 -13.93 -3.67
N THR A 243 -18.19 -14.58 -2.51
CA THR A 243 -18.96 -14.27 -1.30
C THR A 243 -18.58 -12.92 -0.73
N ILE A 244 -17.31 -12.56 -0.75
CA ILE A 244 -16.84 -11.26 -0.26
C ILE A 244 -17.43 -10.14 -1.14
N ALA A 245 -17.45 -10.32 -2.47
CA ALA A 245 -18.05 -9.35 -3.38
C ALA A 245 -19.54 -9.12 -3.09
N GLU A 246 -20.27 -10.20 -2.82
CA GLU A 246 -21.67 -10.16 -2.40
C GLU A 246 -21.83 -9.40 -1.08
N GLN A 247 -21.00 -9.68 -0.08
CA GLN A 247 -21.05 -9.00 1.22
C GLN A 247 -20.81 -7.48 1.10
N ILE A 248 -19.82 -7.07 0.29
CA ILE A 248 -19.55 -5.65 0.02
C ILE A 248 -20.75 -5.00 -0.67
N ALA A 249 -21.27 -5.58 -1.74
CA ALA A 249 -22.40 -5.02 -2.47
C ALA A 249 -23.66 -4.91 -1.61
N GLN A 250 -23.92 -5.91 -0.75
CA GLN A 250 -25.04 -5.88 0.19
C GLN A 250 -24.88 -4.79 1.26
N GLU A 251 -23.68 -4.63 1.82
CA GLU A 251 -23.38 -3.57 2.79
C GLU A 251 -23.63 -2.18 2.18
N MET A 252 -23.16 -1.99 0.94
CA MET A 252 -23.35 -0.74 0.21
C MET A 252 -24.82 -0.49 -0.09
N GLN A 253 -25.53 -1.48 -0.64
CA GLN A 253 -26.95 -1.36 -0.97
C GLN A 253 -27.80 -1.00 0.26
N LYS A 254 -27.57 -1.65 1.40
CA LYS A 254 -28.36 -1.45 2.63
C LYS A 254 -28.19 -0.05 3.22
N ASN A 255 -27.03 0.57 3.03
CA ASN A 255 -26.65 1.81 3.71
C ASN A 255 -26.46 3.00 2.76
N GLY A 256 -26.90 2.89 1.50
CA GLY A 256 -26.82 3.99 0.53
C GLY A 256 -25.43 4.23 -0.07
N GLY A 257 -24.54 3.23 0.00
CA GLY A 257 -23.28 3.20 -0.74
C GLY A 257 -23.45 2.89 -2.22
N LEU A 258 -22.36 3.04 -2.99
CA LEU A 258 -22.42 2.94 -4.46
C LEU A 258 -21.77 1.69 -5.06
N ILE A 259 -20.83 1.03 -4.37
CA ILE A 259 -20.09 -0.12 -4.93
C ILE A 259 -21.06 -1.27 -5.17
N SER A 260 -21.13 -1.72 -6.41
CA SER A 260 -21.91 -2.87 -6.86
C SER A 260 -21.03 -4.09 -7.17
N LYS A 261 -21.65 -5.25 -7.42
CA LYS A 261 -20.90 -6.42 -7.90
C LYS A 261 -20.32 -6.18 -9.29
N GLU A 262 -20.99 -5.37 -10.10
CA GLU A 262 -20.50 -4.96 -11.41
C GLU A 262 -19.23 -4.12 -11.29
N ASP A 263 -19.18 -3.20 -10.31
CA ASP A 263 -17.97 -2.40 -10.03
C ASP A 263 -16.80 -3.29 -9.60
N LEU A 264 -17.05 -4.23 -8.68
CA LEU A 264 -16.05 -5.18 -8.19
C LEU A 264 -15.54 -6.09 -9.32
N ALA A 265 -16.43 -6.65 -10.13
CA ALA A 265 -16.05 -7.51 -11.25
C ALA A 265 -15.33 -6.76 -12.38
N ALA A 266 -15.58 -5.44 -12.53
CA ALA A 266 -14.92 -4.59 -13.51
C ALA A 266 -13.54 -4.08 -13.04
N TYR A 267 -13.24 -4.15 -11.73
CA TYR A 267 -12.00 -3.65 -11.17
C TYR A 267 -10.77 -4.35 -11.79
N LYS A 268 -9.72 -3.58 -12.06
CA LYS A 268 -8.44 -4.09 -12.52
C LYS A 268 -7.29 -3.28 -11.93
N ALA A 269 -6.33 -3.97 -11.32
CA ALA A 269 -5.01 -3.40 -11.10
C ALA A 269 -4.29 -3.20 -12.44
N VAL A 270 -3.48 -2.16 -12.54
CA VAL A 270 -2.82 -1.73 -13.77
C VAL A 270 -1.32 -1.70 -13.54
N GLU A 271 -0.58 -2.42 -14.38
CA GLU A 271 0.86 -2.24 -14.44
C GLU A 271 1.20 -1.01 -15.27
N ARG A 272 2.09 -0.17 -14.75
CA ARG A 272 2.47 1.12 -15.31
C ARG A 272 3.98 1.26 -15.38
N THR A 273 4.45 2.07 -16.33
CA THR A 273 5.85 2.50 -16.37
C THR A 273 6.13 3.46 -15.21
N PRO A 274 7.14 3.21 -14.36
CA PRO A 274 7.53 4.14 -13.31
C PRO A 274 7.94 5.51 -13.87
N ILE A 275 7.66 6.58 -13.12
CA ILE A 275 8.36 7.84 -13.37
C ILE A 275 9.79 7.69 -12.89
N SER A 276 10.73 8.22 -13.65
CA SER A 276 12.14 8.23 -13.28
C SER A 276 12.81 9.55 -13.64
N GLY A 277 13.85 9.89 -12.88
CA GLY A 277 14.70 11.05 -13.13
C GLY A 277 16.14 10.79 -12.70
N ASP A 278 17.09 11.53 -13.27
CA ASP A 278 18.47 11.53 -12.81
C ASP A 278 18.68 12.66 -11.80
N TYR A 279 19.32 12.32 -10.68
CA TYR A 279 19.76 13.30 -9.70
C TYR A 279 21.20 12.98 -9.29
N ARG A 280 22.14 13.80 -9.76
CA ARG A 280 23.57 13.70 -9.43
C ARG A 280 24.14 12.31 -9.77
N GLY A 281 23.69 11.70 -10.87
CA GLY A 281 24.11 10.37 -11.32
C GLY A 281 23.35 9.20 -10.69
N TYR A 282 22.39 9.46 -9.79
CA TYR A 282 21.47 8.45 -9.28
C TYR A 282 20.16 8.47 -10.06
N GLN A 283 19.69 7.29 -10.47
CA GLN A 283 18.36 7.15 -11.05
C GLN A 283 17.34 6.97 -9.92
N VAL A 284 16.43 7.92 -9.79
CA VAL A 284 15.33 7.90 -8.83
C VAL A 284 14.10 7.38 -9.55
N TYR A 285 13.49 6.31 -9.02
CA TYR A 285 12.25 5.74 -9.55
C TYR A 285 11.12 5.95 -8.54
N SER A 286 9.94 6.30 -9.02
CA SER A 286 8.75 6.47 -8.19
C SER A 286 7.49 6.11 -8.97
N MET A 287 6.35 6.16 -8.28
CA MET A 287 5.04 5.90 -8.85
C MET A 287 4.67 6.97 -9.89
N PRO A 288 4.14 6.59 -11.06
CA PRO A 288 3.51 7.52 -11.99
C PRO A 288 2.11 7.93 -11.47
N PRO A 289 1.42 8.88 -12.14
CA PRO A 289 -0.02 9.02 -11.99
C PRO A 289 -0.72 7.64 -12.08
N PRO A 290 -1.67 7.32 -11.19
CA PRO A 290 -2.48 8.24 -10.39
C PRO A 290 -1.98 8.54 -8.96
N SER A 291 -0.70 8.29 -8.66
CA SER A 291 -0.10 8.71 -7.37
C SER A 291 -0.08 10.23 -7.19
#